data_AF-A0AAE0JT46-F1
#
_entry.id   AF-A0AAE0JT46-F1
#
_cell.length_a   1.000
_cell.length_b   1.000
_cell.length_c   1.000
_cell.angle_alpha   90.00
_cell.angle_beta   90.00
_cell.angle_gamma   90.00
#
_symmetry.space_group_name_H-M   'P 1'
#
loop_
_entity.id
_entity.type
_entity.pdbx_description
1 polymer ?
#
loop_
_entity_poly.entity_id
_entity_poly.type
_entity_poly.pdbx_seq_one_letter_code
_entity_poly.pdbx_strand_id
1 'polypeptide(L)'
;MPRGYRSVTEYSFREEQTDAIVRAAAYHRKDFCRSVIWFSPREHAGIRMSIATPFQRTSNTGLGSLDQLPLELLYDILLRLDMYSIFNFRQTNLKSRETVDSLKEYQAVVSHGLNLLCALLRTRLAISVSLSDFYRAFCTKACTLCGEFGGSISLL
;
A
#
# COMPACT_ATOMS: atom_id res chain seq x y z
N MET A 1 19.27 12.31 1.82
CA MET A 1 19.37 10.88 1.46
C MET A 1 19.33 10.05 2.74
N PRO A 2 18.36 9.13 2.95
CA PRO A 2 18.30 8.32 4.17
C PRO A 2 19.49 7.36 4.25
N ARG A 3 20.06 7.19 5.46
CA ARG A 3 21.32 6.47 5.76
C ARG A 3 21.34 4.95 5.51
N GLY A 4 20.29 4.36 4.92
CA GLY A 4 20.12 2.90 4.85
C GLY A 4 20.41 2.25 3.49
N TYR A 5 20.84 3.01 2.48
CA TYR A 5 21.05 2.51 1.11
C TYR A 5 22.54 2.33 0.76
N ARG A 6 23.35 1.86 1.72
CA ARG A 6 24.74 1.50 1.42
C ARG A 6 24.85 -0.02 1.44
N SER A 7 25.21 -0.59 0.30
CA SER A 7 25.77 -1.94 0.23
C SER A 7 26.83 -2.08 1.33
N VAL A 8 26.79 -3.19 2.08
CA VAL A 8 27.76 -3.48 3.16
C VAL A 8 29.18 -3.53 2.60
N THR A 9 29.32 -3.87 1.32
CA THR A 9 30.56 -3.82 0.54
C THR A 9 30.67 -2.53 -0.25
N GLU A 10 31.84 -1.91 -0.25
CA GLU A 10 32.18 -0.82 -1.17
C GLU A 10 32.12 -1.37 -2.61
N TYR A 11 31.18 -0.89 -3.40
CA TYR A 11 30.92 -1.44 -4.74
C TYR A 11 31.98 -0.90 -5.72
N SER A 12 32.98 -1.74 -6.03
CA SER A 12 34.00 -1.46 -7.04
C SER A 12 33.75 -2.33 -8.27
N PHE A 13 33.62 -1.70 -9.43
CA PHE A 13 33.52 -2.38 -10.72
C PHE A 13 34.52 -1.77 -11.67
N ARG A 14 35.01 -2.56 -12.62
CA ARG A 14 35.95 -2.07 -13.62
C ARG A 14 35.21 -1.20 -14.63
N GLU A 15 35.85 -0.17 -15.15
CA GLU A 15 35.24 0.77 -16.10
C GLU A 15 34.71 0.06 -17.36
N GLU A 16 35.39 -1.02 -17.79
CA GLU A 16 34.97 -1.92 -18.87
C GLU A 16 33.62 -2.62 -18.64
N GLN A 17 33.18 -2.77 -17.38
CA GLN A 17 31.90 -3.40 -17.02
C GLN A 17 30.74 -2.41 -17.02
N THR A 18 31.00 -1.11 -17.13
CA THR A 18 29.98 -0.05 -17.01
C THR A 18 28.86 -0.23 -18.02
N ASP A 19 29.17 -0.43 -19.31
CA ASP A 19 28.16 -0.59 -20.35
C ASP A 19 27.32 -1.85 -20.14
N ALA A 20 27.95 -2.95 -19.72
CA ALA A 20 27.25 -4.20 -19.42
C ALA A 20 26.30 -4.07 -18.22
N ILE A 21 26.73 -3.37 -17.16
CA ILE A 21 25.91 -3.09 -15.97
C ILE A 21 24.72 -2.20 -16.35
N VAL A 22 24.97 -1.10 -17.07
CA VAL A 22 23.90 -0.20 -17.52
C VAL A 22 22.92 -0.97 -18.41
N ARG A 23 23.41 -1.76 -19.36
CA ARG A 23 22.57 -2.57 -20.25
C ARG A 23 21.73 -3.59 -19.47
N ALA A 24 22.31 -4.29 -18.50
CA ALA A 24 21.61 -5.28 -17.70
C ALA A 24 20.59 -4.64 -16.74
N ALA A 25 20.93 -3.51 -16.10
CA ALA A 25 20.06 -2.81 -15.17
C ALA A 25 18.95 -1.99 -15.86
N ALA A 26 19.23 -1.45 -17.05
CA ALA A 26 18.24 -0.73 -17.86
C ALA A 26 17.33 -1.68 -18.66
N TYR A 27 17.68 -2.96 -18.78
CA TYR A 27 16.85 -3.94 -19.46
C TYR A 27 15.55 -4.18 -18.68
N HIS A 28 14.46 -3.63 -19.19
CA HIS A 28 13.12 -3.90 -18.67
C HIS A 28 12.73 -5.35 -19.01
N ARG A 29 12.94 -6.29 -18.08
CA ARG A 29 12.48 -7.68 -18.18
C ARG A 29 10.95 -7.73 -18.21
N LYS A 30 10.37 -7.63 -19.41
CA LYS A 30 8.91 -7.68 -19.64
C LYS A 30 8.27 -8.95 -19.08
N ASP A 31 9.01 -10.06 -19.07
CA ASP A 31 8.52 -11.35 -18.55
C ASP A 31 8.29 -11.32 -17.04
N PHE A 32 9.04 -10.49 -16.30
CA PHE A 32 8.87 -10.34 -14.86
C PHE A 32 7.51 -9.71 -14.52
N CYS A 33 7.05 -8.72 -15.30
CA CYS A 33 5.72 -8.15 -15.14
C CYS A 33 4.60 -9.15 -15.50
N ARG A 34 4.90 -10.22 -16.25
CA ARG A 34 3.93 -11.27 -16.60
C ARG A 34 3.80 -12.35 -15.54
N SER A 35 4.80 -12.50 -14.65
CA SER A 35 4.78 -13.51 -13.58
C SER A 35 4.09 -13.04 -12.30
N VAL A 36 3.69 -11.77 -12.22
CA VAL A 36 3.01 -11.17 -11.05
C VAL A 36 1.78 -10.37 -11.49
N ILE A 37 0.86 -10.11 -10.56
CA ILE A 37 -0.22 -9.14 -10.80
C ILE A 37 0.42 -7.76 -10.91
N TRP A 38 0.46 -7.22 -12.12
CA TRP A 38 1.06 -5.94 -12.42
C TRP A 38 0.04 -4.99 -13.05
N PHE A 39 0.10 -3.72 -12.65
CA PHE A 39 -0.68 -2.65 -13.26
C PHE A 39 0.27 -1.54 -13.71
N SER A 40 -0.02 -0.97 -14.88
CA SER A 40 0.63 0.26 -15.31
C SER A 40 0.34 1.37 -14.29
N PRO A 41 1.31 2.24 -13.93
CA PRO A 41 1.06 3.37 -13.03
C PRO A 41 -0.10 4.27 -13.44
N ARG A 42 -0.47 4.27 -14.72
CA ARG A 42 -1.58 5.07 -15.26
C ARG A 42 -2.95 4.44 -15.04
N GLU A 43 -3.00 3.13 -14.82
CA GLU A 43 -4.24 2.34 -14.73
C GLU A 43 -5.17 2.87 -13.62
N HIS A 44 -4.60 3.33 -12.51
CA HIS A 44 -5.36 3.78 -11.34
C HIS A 44 -5.32 5.30 -11.13
N ALA A 45 -4.78 6.06 -12.09
CA ALA A 45 -4.66 7.52 -11.95
C ALA A 45 -6.03 8.19 -11.72
N GLY A 46 -7.07 7.73 -12.42
CA GLY A 46 -8.42 8.30 -12.32
C GLY A 46 -9.12 8.06 -10.98
N ILE A 47 -8.75 7.02 -10.23
CA ILE A 47 -9.39 6.68 -8.95
C ILE A 47 -8.58 7.14 -7.74
N ARG A 48 -7.30 7.49 -7.92
CA ARG A 48 -6.37 7.81 -6.83
C ARG A 48 -6.89 8.93 -5.94
N MET A 49 -7.39 10.02 -6.53
CA MET A 49 -7.93 11.14 -5.77
C MET A 49 -9.15 10.73 -4.95
N SER A 50 -10.08 9.98 -5.54
CA SER A 50 -11.30 9.53 -4.87
C SER A 50 -11.04 8.59 -3.69
N ILE A 51 -9.94 7.83 -3.74
CA ILE A 51 -9.55 6.84 -2.72
C ILE A 51 -8.67 7.47 -1.62
N ALA A 52 -7.75 8.36 -1.98
CA ALA A 52 -6.76 8.91 -1.06
C ALA A 52 -7.20 10.20 -0.36
N THR A 53 -8.05 11.00 -1.01
CA THR A 53 -8.42 12.32 -0.48
C THR A 53 -9.78 12.32 0.21
N PRO A 54 -9.88 13.02 1.37
CA PRO A 54 -11.17 13.35 1.95
C PRO A 54 -11.86 14.40 1.08
N PHE A 55 -13.20 14.45 1.14
CA PHE A 55 -13.92 15.55 0.53
C PHE A 55 -13.73 16.82 1.37
N GLN A 56 -13.60 17.98 0.73
CA GLN A 56 -13.43 19.28 1.40
C GLN A 56 -14.71 19.78 2.11
N ARG A 57 -15.72 18.92 2.26
CA ARG A 57 -16.98 19.25 2.92
C ARG A 57 -16.89 18.81 4.38
N THR A 58 -17.41 19.61 5.29
CA THR A 58 -17.54 19.23 6.70
C THR A 58 -18.74 18.31 6.90
N SER A 59 -18.57 17.24 7.67
CA SER A 59 -19.69 16.41 8.12
C SER A 59 -20.51 17.09 9.22
N ASN A 60 -21.84 17.18 9.03
CA ASN A 60 -22.78 17.61 10.07
C ASN A 60 -23.36 16.42 10.85
N THR A 61 -23.01 15.19 10.45
CA THR A 61 -23.47 13.93 11.04
C THR A 61 -22.27 13.12 11.51
N GLY A 62 -22.40 12.52 12.70
CA GLY A 62 -21.37 11.66 13.29
C GLY A 62 -21.36 10.24 12.71
N LEU A 63 -20.62 9.33 13.36
CA LEU A 63 -20.64 7.89 13.07
C LEU A 63 -21.80 7.15 13.74
N GLY A 64 -22.67 7.87 14.45
CA GLY A 64 -23.83 7.28 15.12
C GLY A 64 -23.41 6.55 16.38
N SER A 65 -23.80 5.28 16.54
CA SER A 65 -23.44 4.49 17.73
C SER A 65 -21.92 4.31 17.89
N LEU A 66 -21.14 4.40 16.82
CA LEU A 66 -19.67 4.34 16.90
C LEU A 66 -19.05 5.56 17.58
N ASP A 67 -19.76 6.71 17.62
CA ASP A 67 -19.28 7.90 18.35
C ASP A 67 -19.26 7.70 19.87
N GLN A 68 -19.87 6.62 20.37
CA GLN A 68 -19.81 6.25 21.79
C GLN A 68 -18.48 5.60 22.17
N LEU A 69 -17.66 5.19 21.20
CA LEU A 69 -16.35 4.60 21.44
C LEU A 69 -15.30 5.70 21.67
N PRO A 70 -14.38 5.51 22.63
CA PRO A 70 -13.13 6.26 22.67
C PRO A 70 -12.41 6.17 21.33
N LEU A 71 -11.76 7.28 20.94
CA LEU A 71 -11.10 7.41 19.64
C LEU A 71 -10.07 6.30 19.40
N GLU A 72 -9.35 5.92 20.45
CA GLU A 72 -8.33 4.87 20.41
C GLU A 72 -8.93 3.50 20.08
N LEU A 73 -10.09 3.18 20.66
CA LEU A 73 -10.79 1.92 20.38
C LEU A 73 -11.37 1.91 18.95
N LEU A 74 -11.93 3.04 18.52
CA LEU A 74 -12.40 3.18 17.14
C LEU A 74 -11.25 2.96 16.15
N TYR A 75 -10.08 3.57 16.38
CA TYR A 75 -8.93 3.42 15.51
C TYR A 75 -8.36 2.00 15.53
N ASP A 76 -8.26 1.35 16.68
CA ASP A 76 -7.82 -0.06 16.76
C ASP A 76 -8.77 -0.99 15.99
N ILE A 77 -10.08 -0.77 16.07
CA ILE A 77 -11.07 -1.51 15.27
C ILE A 77 -10.82 -1.30 13.78
N LEU A 78 -10.70 -0.04 13.33
CA LEU A 78 -10.48 0.27 11.91
C LEU A 78 -9.17 -0.32 11.37
N LEU A 79 -8.11 -0.37 12.18
CA LEU A 79 -6.84 -1.02 11.80
C LEU A 79 -6.95 -2.54 11.65
N ARG A 80 -7.86 -3.18 12.39
CA ARG A 80 -8.12 -4.62 12.35
C ARG A 80 -9.11 -5.02 11.26
N LEU A 81 -9.92 -4.09 10.76
CA LEU A 81 -10.81 -4.36 9.64
C LEU A 81 -10.03 -4.77 8.39
N ASP A 82 -10.62 -5.70 7.65
CA ASP A 82 -10.11 -6.10 6.35
C ASP A 82 -10.22 -4.96 5.32
N MET A 83 -9.38 -5.01 4.29
CA MET A 83 -9.31 -3.98 3.27
C MET A 83 -10.62 -3.79 2.50
N TYR A 84 -11.46 -4.82 2.39
CA TYR A 84 -12.77 -4.70 1.77
C TYR A 84 -13.76 -3.98 2.68
N SER A 85 -13.82 -4.35 3.96
CA SER A 85 -14.66 -3.73 4.98
C SER A 85 -14.30 -2.27 5.19
N ILE A 86 -13.01 -1.91 5.29
CA ILE A 86 -12.60 -0.51 5.45
C ILE A 86 -12.91 0.33 4.22
N PHE A 87 -12.76 -0.26 3.01
CA PHE A 87 -13.10 0.40 1.75
C PHE A 87 -14.60 0.72 1.68
N ASN A 88 -15.46 -0.21 2.12
CA ASN A 88 -16.90 0.01 2.19
C ASN A 88 -17.27 0.99 3.31
N PHE A 89 -16.69 0.85 4.50
CA PHE A 89 -16.95 1.75 5.64
C PHE A 89 -16.66 3.20 5.27
N ARG A 90 -15.54 3.47 4.61
CA ARG A 90 -15.16 4.80 4.11
C ARG A 90 -16.19 5.44 3.17
N GLN A 91 -17.05 4.63 2.54
CA GLN A 91 -18.06 5.09 1.60
C GLN A 91 -19.44 5.27 2.24
N THR A 92 -19.62 4.92 3.53
CA THR A 92 -20.94 4.95 4.18
C THR A 92 -21.44 6.38 4.43
N ASN A 93 -20.57 7.28 4.88
CA ASN A 93 -20.90 8.69 5.08
C ASN A 93 -19.63 9.56 5.06
N LEU A 94 -19.79 10.88 5.20
CA LEU A 94 -18.66 11.81 5.16
C LEU A 94 -17.74 11.67 6.38
N LYS A 95 -18.30 11.41 7.57
CA LYS A 95 -17.52 11.27 8.80
C LYS A 95 -16.67 10.01 8.83
N SER A 96 -17.18 8.88 8.34
CA SER A 96 -16.45 7.62 8.19
C SER A 96 -15.31 7.78 7.21
N ARG A 97 -15.53 8.52 6.10
CA ARG A 97 -14.45 8.91 5.20
C ARG A 97 -13.35 9.70 5.91
N GLU A 98 -13.72 10.78 6.60
CA GLU A 98 -12.78 11.61 7.37
C GLU A 98 -12.01 10.78 8.41
N THR A 99 -12.69 9.86 9.09
CA THR A 99 -12.12 9.02 10.15
C THR A 99 -11.15 7.98 9.58
N VAL A 100 -11.46 7.36 8.45
CA VAL A 100 -10.52 6.44 7.78
C VAL A 100 -9.33 7.21 7.20
N ASP A 101 -9.58 8.38 6.61
CA ASP A 101 -8.53 9.20 6.00
C ASP A 101 -7.56 9.80 7.02
N SER A 102 -7.94 9.91 8.30
CA SER A 102 -7.05 10.37 9.38
C SER A 102 -6.03 9.29 9.80
N LEU A 103 -6.25 8.02 9.46
CA LEU A 103 -5.33 6.92 9.73
C LEU A 103 -4.11 7.01 8.81
N LYS A 104 -2.92 7.08 9.41
CA LYS A 104 -1.66 7.18 8.66
C LYS A 104 -1.39 5.92 7.84
N GLU A 105 -1.78 4.78 8.38
CA GLU A 105 -1.68 3.46 7.76
C GLU A 105 -2.50 3.43 6.47
N TYR A 106 -3.77 3.88 6.54
CA TYR A 106 -4.62 3.96 5.37
C TYR A 106 -4.01 4.91 4.33
N GLN A 107 -3.59 6.11 4.73
CA GLN A 107 -2.98 7.10 3.84
C GLN A 107 -1.72 6.57 3.13
N ALA A 108 -0.85 5.87 3.84
CA ALA A 108 0.33 5.26 3.26
C ALA A 108 -0.04 4.19 2.22
N VAL A 109 -1.02 3.34 2.55
CA VAL A 109 -1.50 2.27 1.66
C VAL A 109 -2.10 2.82 0.38
N VAL A 110 -2.98 3.82 0.45
CA VAL A 110 -3.63 4.35 -0.76
C VAL A 110 -2.71 5.28 -1.56
N SER A 111 -1.75 5.92 -0.91
CA SER A 111 -0.78 6.81 -1.59
C SER A 111 0.30 6.04 -2.31
N HIS A 112 0.77 4.93 -1.75
CA HIS A 112 1.96 4.22 -2.25
C HIS A 112 1.69 2.75 -2.62
N GLY A 113 0.66 2.12 -2.04
CA GLY A 113 0.29 0.72 -2.24
C GLY A 113 -0.98 0.52 -3.09
N LEU A 114 -1.44 1.52 -3.85
CA LEU A 114 -2.71 1.46 -4.60
C LEU A 114 -2.79 0.25 -5.54
N ASN A 115 -1.68 -0.12 -6.18
CA ASN A 115 -1.63 -1.30 -7.04
C ASN A 115 -1.96 -2.59 -6.27
N LEU A 116 -1.42 -2.75 -5.05
CA LEU A 116 -1.69 -3.90 -4.20
C LEU A 116 -3.13 -3.89 -3.69
N LEU A 117 -3.65 -2.73 -3.27
CA LEU A 117 -5.06 -2.60 -2.88
C LEU A 117 -6.00 -3.01 -4.03
N CYS A 118 -5.75 -2.51 -5.24
CA CYS A 118 -6.50 -2.88 -6.43
C CYS A 118 -6.37 -4.37 -6.76
N ALA A 119 -5.19 -4.97 -6.59
CA ALA A 119 -4.99 -6.41 -6.77
C ALA A 119 -5.85 -7.20 -5.79
N LEU A 120 -5.82 -6.87 -4.50
CA LEU A 120 -6.62 -7.53 -3.46
C LEU A 120 -8.12 -7.43 -3.73
N LEU A 121 -8.61 -6.24 -4.11
CA LEU A 121 -10.03 -6.03 -4.41
C LEU A 121 -10.47 -6.84 -5.65
N ARG A 122 -9.68 -6.80 -6.73
CA ARG A 122 -10.01 -7.50 -7.99
C ARG A 122 -9.90 -9.03 -7.88
N THR A 123 -9.02 -9.52 -7.01
CA THR A 123 -8.86 -10.97 -6.73
C THR A 123 -9.77 -11.45 -5.60
N ARG A 124 -10.56 -10.57 -4.98
CA ARG A 124 -11.42 -10.85 -3.82
C ARG A 124 -10.66 -11.35 -2.58
N LEU A 125 -9.37 -11.03 -2.47
CA LEU A 125 -8.53 -11.33 -1.30
C LEU A 125 -8.53 -10.20 -0.27
N ALA A 126 -9.14 -9.05 -0.59
CA ALA A 126 -9.24 -7.92 0.34
C ALA A 126 -10.01 -8.25 1.63
N ILE A 127 -10.83 -9.30 1.66
CA ILE A 127 -11.58 -9.75 2.84
C ILE A 127 -10.72 -10.45 3.89
N SER A 128 -9.53 -10.93 3.51
CA SER A 128 -8.66 -11.73 4.40
C SER A 128 -7.43 -10.96 4.87
N VAL A 129 -7.29 -9.70 4.48
CA VAL A 129 -6.10 -8.87 4.80
C VAL A 129 -6.56 -7.64 5.56
N SER A 130 -6.13 -7.51 6.81
CA SER A 130 -6.42 -6.32 7.62
C SER A 130 -5.64 -5.09 7.12
N LEU A 131 -6.12 -3.88 7.44
CA LEU A 131 -5.36 -2.65 7.17
C LEU A 131 -3.98 -2.68 7.84
N SER A 132 -3.90 -3.15 9.08
CA SER A 132 -2.64 -3.29 9.81
C SER A 132 -1.67 -4.26 9.13
N ASP A 133 -2.17 -5.44 8.70
CA ASP A 133 -1.34 -6.44 8.01
C ASP A 133 -0.86 -5.95 6.65
N PHE A 134 -1.75 -5.29 5.89
CA PHE A 134 -1.37 -4.65 4.64
C PHE A 134 -0.24 -3.65 4.89
N TYR A 135 -0.44 -2.71 5.82
CA TYR A 135 0.53 -1.66 6.10
C TYR A 135 1.87 -2.24 6.56
N ARG A 136 1.84 -3.24 7.45
CA ARG A 136 3.05 -3.93 7.91
C ARG A 136 3.79 -4.62 6.78
N ALA A 137 3.09 -5.38 5.94
CA ALA A 137 3.70 -6.03 4.77
C ALA A 137 4.29 -5.00 3.81
N PHE A 138 3.57 -3.89 3.59
CA PHE A 138 4.01 -2.80 2.72
C PHE A 138 5.25 -2.05 3.24
N CYS A 139 5.37 -1.89 4.56
CA CYS A 139 6.53 -1.25 5.19
C CYS A 139 7.72 -2.20 5.36
N THR A 140 7.52 -3.51 5.22
CA THR A 140 8.58 -4.51 5.37
C THR A 140 9.36 -4.66 4.07
N LYS A 141 10.68 -4.46 4.15
CA LYS A 141 11.58 -4.61 2.97
C LYS A 141 12.06 -6.05 2.78
N ALA A 142 12.02 -6.84 3.83
CA ALA A 142 12.48 -8.23 3.84
C ALA A 142 11.34 -9.18 3.42
N CYS A 143 11.69 -10.19 2.65
CA CYS A 143 10.85 -11.33 2.35
C CYS A 143 10.60 -12.11 3.64
N THR A 144 9.35 -12.44 3.93
CA THR A 144 8.98 -13.21 5.12
C THR A 144 9.49 -14.64 5.10
N LEU A 145 9.80 -15.18 3.91
CA LEU A 145 10.27 -16.56 3.73
C LEU A 145 11.80 -16.69 3.87
N CYS A 146 12.56 -15.75 3.31
CA CYS A 146 14.02 -15.86 3.23
C CYS A 146 14.80 -14.70 3.87
N GLY A 147 14.15 -13.64 4.33
CA GLY A 147 14.80 -12.47 4.95
C GLY A 147 15.49 -11.51 3.98
N GLU A 148 15.72 -11.91 2.73
CA GLU A 148 16.30 -11.07 1.67
C GLU A 148 15.32 -10.01 1.15
N PHE A 149 15.77 -9.08 0.30
CA PHE A 149 14.91 -8.04 -0.26
C PHE A 149 13.67 -8.58 -1.00
N GLY A 150 12.47 -8.17 -0.56
CA GLY A 150 11.19 -8.53 -1.15
C GLY A 150 10.77 -7.58 -2.26
N GLY A 151 11.04 -7.94 -3.52
CA GLY A 151 10.60 -7.15 -4.69
C GLY A 151 9.11 -7.24 -5.01
N SER A 152 8.37 -8.11 -4.33
CA SER A 152 6.94 -8.38 -4.55
C SER A 152 6.30 -8.92 -3.28
N ILE A 153 4.97 -8.79 -3.16
CA ILE A 153 4.18 -9.28 -2.03
C ILE A 153 3.40 -10.52 -2.46
N SER A 154 3.51 -11.61 -1.71
CA SER A 154 2.63 -12.78 -1.87
C SER A 154 1.23 -12.44 -1.37
N LEU A 155 0.22 -12.79 -2.16
CA LEU A 155 -1.18 -12.67 -1.76
C LEU A 155 -1.76 -13.97 -1.17
N LEU A 156 -0.97 -15.06 -1.17
CA LEU A 156 -1.29 -16.39 -0.68
C LEU A 156 -0.37 -16.76 0.49
#